data_AF-A0A1J5H6P0-F1
#
_entry.id   AF-A0A1J5H6P0-F1
#
_cell.length_a   1.000
_cell.length_b   1.000
_cell.length_c   1.000
_cell.angle_alpha   90.00
_cell.angle_beta   90.00
_cell.angle_gamma   90.00
#
_symmetry.space_group_name_H-M   'P 1'
#
loop_
_entity.id
_entity.type
_entity.pdbx_description
1 polymer ?
#
loop_
_entity_poly.entity_id
_entity_poly.type
_entity_poly.pdbx_seq_one_letter_code
_entity_poly.pdbx_strand_id
1 'polypeptide(L)' 'MSEFCFPSKRKKIVKALKKLGLSIENGAKHDLAKCVHNGKKTTIPRHKEIKREIVESIASFLLDKDFERQKLLDLLK' A
#
# COMPACT_ATOMS: atom_id res chain seq x y z
N MET A 1 16.52 -4.71 9.59
CA MET A 1 15.11 -4.70 10.04
C MET A 1 14.34 -3.72 9.18
N SER A 2 13.25 -4.14 8.56
CA SER A 2 12.46 -3.29 7.66
C SER A 2 11.75 -2.18 8.44
N GLU A 3 11.92 -0.93 8.01
CA GLU A 3 11.32 0.26 8.64
C GLU A 3 9.78 0.30 8.54
N PHE A 4 9.17 -0.62 7.80
CA PHE A 4 7.73 -0.75 7.58
C PHE A 4 7.03 -1.73 8.54
N CYS A 5 7.66 -2.07 9.65
CA CYS A 5 7.17 -3.06 10.61
C CYS A 5 6.15 -2.47 11.60
N PHE A 6 5.02 -1.96 11.10
CA PHE A 6 3.94 -1.43 11.94
C PHE A 6 2.57 -1.85 11.43
N PRO A 7 1.63 -2.18 12.34
CA PRO A 7 0.24 -2.38 11.95
C PRO A 7 -0.34 -1.05 11.46
N SER A 8 -0.99 -1.08 10.31
CA SER A 8 -1.58 0.11 9.70
C SER A 8 -3.08 -0.07 9.45
N LYS A 9 -3.84 0.98 9.69
CA LYS A 9 -5.26 0.99 9.32
C LYS A 9 -5.36 0.98 7.79
N ARG A 10 -6.26 0.15 7.25
CA ARG A 10 -6.57 0.11 5.80
C ARG A 10 -6.79 1.51 5.23
N LYS A 11 -7.49 2.39 5.95
CA LYS A 11 -7.76 3.77 5.52
C LYS A 11 -6.48 4.56 5.24
N LYS A 12 -5.42 4.41 6.05
CA LYS A 12 -4.14 5.09 5.84
C LYS A 12 -3.47 4.59 4.56
N ILE A 13 -3.40 3.26 4.39
CA ILE A 13 -2.81 2.63 3.20
C ILE A 13 -3.56 3.03 1.92
N VAL A 14 -4.89 2.98 1.93
CA VAL A 14 -5.71 3.40 0.78
C VAL A 14 -5.48 4.88 0.46
N LYS A 15 -5.35 5.75 1.47
CA LYS A 15 -5.07 7.18 1.28
C LYS A 15 -3.65 7.41 0.72
N ALA A 16 -2.66 6.67 1.23
CA ALA A 16 -1.30 6.67 0.75
C ALA A 16 -1.25 6.26 -0.74
N LEU A 17 -1.87 5.13 -1.09
CA LEU A 17 -1.91 4.62 -2.45
C LEU A 17 -2.62 5.58 -3.42
N LYS A 18 -3.72 6.21 -3.00
CA LYS A 18 -4.36 7.28 -3.80
C LYS A 18 -3.45 8.48 -4.02
N LYS A 19 -2.73 8.92 -2.98
CA LYS A 19 -1.75 10.03 -3.08
C LYS A 19 -0.60 9.69 -4.03
N LEU A 20 -0.21 8.43 -4.10
CA LEU A 20 0.79 7.91 -5.03
C LEU A 20 0.25 7.73 -6.47
N GLY A 21 -1.02 8.08 -6.72
CA GLY A 21 -1.62 7.97 -8.06
C GLY A 21 -2.09 6.56 -8.42
N LEU A 22 -2.25 5.65 -7.44
CA LEU A 22 -2.84 4.34 -7.70
C LEU A 22 -4.37 4.45 -7.71
N SER A 23 -4.99 3.81 -8.70
CA SER A 23 -6.43 3.63 -8.77
C SER A 23 -6.83 2.43 -7.92
N ILE A 24 -7.85 2.58 -7.08
CA ILE A 24 -8.28 1.54 -6.14
C ILE A 24 -9.66 1.06 -6.55
N GLU A 25 -9.74 -0.20 -6.96
CA GLU A 25 -10.98 -0.92 -7.21
C GLU A 25 -11.38 -1.69 -5.96
N ASN A 26 -12.56 -1.37 -5.42
CA ASN A 26 -13.07 -2.04 -4.23
C ASN A 26 -13.66 -3.40 -4.62
N GLY A 27 -13.07 -4.48 -4.12
CA GLY A 27 -13.64 -5.82 -4.26
C GLY A 27 -14.41 -6.26 -3.01
N ALA A 28 -15.05 -7.43 -3.07
CA ALA A 28 -15.84 -7.96 -1.96
C ALA A 28 -14.98 -8.30 -0.72
N LYS A 29 -13.82 -8.95 -0.94
CA LYS A 29 -12.90 -9.42 0.13
C LYS A 29 -11.56 -8.67 0.15
N HIS A 30 -11.07 -8.26 -1.01
CA HIS A 30 -9.82 -7.53 -1.18
C HIS A 30 -10.04 -6.35 -2.12
N ASP A 31 -9.39 -5.22 -1.86
CA ASP A 31 -9.30 -4.13 -2.81
C ASP A 31 -8.12 -4.35 -3.74
N LEU A 32 -8.25 -3.94 -4.99
CA LEU A 32 -7.20 -3.96 -5.98
C LEU A 32 -6.69 -2.54 -6.19
N ALA A 33 -5.43 -2.29 -5.84
CA ALA A 33 -4.76 -1.05 -6.20
C ALA A 33 -3.97 -1.25 -7.50
N LYS A 34 -4.43 -0.63 -8.57
CA LYS A 34 -3.77 -0.59 -9.89
C LYS A 34 -2.91 0.66 -9.97
N CYS A 35 -1.63 0.50 -10.32
CA CYS A 35 -0.76 1.62 -10.64
C CYS A 35 -1.04 2.06 -12.09
N VAL A 36 -1.49 3.30 -12.27
CA VAL A 36 -1.88 3.83 -13.59
C VAL A 36 -0.67 3.97 -14.52
N HIS A 37 0.52 4.22 -13.96
CA HIS A 37 1.75 4.41 -14.73
C HIS A 37 2.25 3.14 -15.43
N ASN A 38 2.08 1.95 -14.82
CA ASN A 38 2.68 0.70 -15.32
C ASN A 38 1.68 -0.48 -15.43
N GLY A 39 0.39 -0.27 -15.19
CA GLY A 39 -0.66 -1.31 -15.27
C GLY A 39 -0.59 -2.42 -14.21
N LYS A 40 0.47 -2.49 -13.40
CA LYS A 40 0.67 -3.47 -12.32
C LYS A 40 -0.33 -3.26 -11.18
N LYS A 41 -0.78 -4.36 -10.57
CA LYS A 41 -1.83 -4.39 -9.53
C LYS A 41 -1.27 -4.94 -8.21
N THR A 42 -1.75 -4.46 -7.08
CA THR A 42 -1.52 -5.03 -5.75
C THR A 42 -2.85 -5.22 -5.03
N THR A 43 -2.93 -6.22 -4.17
CA THR A 43 -4.13 -6.56 -3.39
C THR A 43 -4.01 -6.04 -1.97
N ILE A 44 -5.05 -5.37 -1.50
CA ILE A 44 -5.16 -4.87 -0.13
C ILE A 44 -6.28 -5.66 0.55
N PRO A 45 -6.01 -6.42 1.61
CA PRO A 45 -7.05 -7.10 2.35
C PRO A 45 -8.00 -6.08 3.02
N ARG A 46 -9.29 -6.37 2.99
CA ARG A 46 -10.33 -5.52 3.60
C ARG A 46 -10.44 -5.73 5.11
N HIS A 47 -9.31 -5.75 5.80
CA HIS A 47 -9.25 -5.87 7.25
C HIS A 47 -9.26 -4.48 7.90
N LYS A 48 -9.78 -4.40 9.14
CA LYS A 48 -9.79 -3.15 9.92
C LYS A 48 -8.36 -2.67 10.21
N GLU A 49 -7.49 -3.63 10.46
CA GLU A 49 -6.06 -3.46 10.68
C GLU A 49 -5.28 -4.40 9.75
N ILE A 50 -4.26 -3.85 9.09
CA ILE A 50 -3.39 -4.60 8.20
C ILE A 50 -2.14 -4.95 9.00
N LYS A 51 -1.86 -6.26 9.09
CA LYS A 51 -0.69 -6.80 9.78
C LYS A 51 0.59 -6.26 9.14
N ARG A 52 1.63 -6.10 9.96
CA ARG A 52 2.98 -5.65 9.56
C ARG A 52 3.51 -6.34 8.30
N GLU A 53 3.33 -7.65 8.17
CA GLU A 53 3.81 -8.45 7.03
C GLU A 53 3.19 -7.98 5.70
N ILE A 54 1.91 -7.61 5.74
CA ILE A 54 1.20 -7.12 4.55
C ILE A 54 1.60 -5.69 4.25
N VAL A 55 1.81 -4.86 5.28
CA VAL A 55 2.34 -3.50 5.11
C VAL A 55 3.73 -3.55 4.46
N GLU A 56 4.59 -4.46 4.93
CA GLU A 56 5.94 -4.68 4.39
C GLU A 56 5.90 -5.21 2.95
N SER A 57 4.99 -6.13 2.63
CA SER A 57 4.78 -6.61 1.27
C SER A 57 4.33 -5.48 0.32
N ILE A 58 3.37 -4.65 0.77
CA ILE A 58 2.92 -3.48 0.00
C ILE A 58 4.04 -2.45 -0.14
N ALA A 59 4.78 -2.18 0.92
CA ALA A 59 5.90 -1.24 0.90
C ALA A 59 7.01 -1.70 -0.04
N SER A 60 7.39 -2.97 0.01
CA SER A 60 8.36 -3.59 -0.90
C SER A 60 7.89 -3.48 -2.36
N PHE A 61 6.60 -3.72 -2.63
CA PHE A 61 6.04 -3.55 -3.97
C PHE A 61 6.05 -2.10 -4.48
N LEU A 62 6.00 -1.12 -3.58
CA LEU A 62 6.08 0.31 -3.95
C LEU A 62 7.54 0.75 -4.11
N LEU A 63 8.43 0.21 -3.28
CA LEU A 63 9.88 0.40 -3.31
C LEU A 63 10.53 -0.10 -4.59
N ASP A 64 10.12 -1.28 -5.06
CA ASP A 64 10.52 -1.87 -6.35
C ASP A 64 10.12 -1.00 -7.56
N LYS A 65 9.29 0.03 -7.33
CA LYS A 65 8.69 0.88 -8.37
C LYS A 65 9.16 2.33 -8.33
N ASP A 66 10.37 2.58 -7.80
CA ASP A 66 11.00 3.90 -7.79
C ASP A 66 10.28 4.96 -6.92
N PHE A 67 9.34 4.54 -6.07
CA PHE A 67 8.78 5.45 -5.07
C PHE A 67 9.78 5.68 -3.95
N GLU A 68 10.11 6.95 -3.70
CA GLU A 68 11.03 7.35 -2.63
C GLU A 68 10.60 6.75 -1.28
N ARG A 69 11.54 6.04 -0.63
CA ARG A 69 11.35 5.45 0.71
C ARG A 69 10.79 6.44 1.72
N GLN A 70 11.25 7.69 1.67
CA GLN A 70 10.81 8.76 2.57
C GLN A 70 9.33 9.12 2.37
N LYS A 71 8.85 9.22 1.13
CA LYS A 71 7.43 9.44 0.84
C LYS A 71 6.58 8.27 1.33
N LEU A 72 7.07 7.03 1.18
CA LEU A 72 6.36 5.85 1.66
C LEU A 72 6.27 5.81 3.20
N LEU A 73 7.37 6.13 3.89
CA LEU A 73 7.42 6.20 5.35
C LEU A 73 6.48 7.29 5.89
N ASP A 74 6.49 8.48 5.30
CA ASP A 74 5.61 9.59 5.70
C ASP A 74 4.12 9.25 5.49
N LEU A 75 3.80 8.54 4.41
CA LEU A 75 2.42 8.19 4.07
C LEU A 75 1.87 6.99 4.86
N LEU A 76 2.74 6.07 5.28
CA LEU A 76 2.35 4.86 5.99
C LEU A 76 2.36 5.04 7.53
N LYS A 77 3.20 5.92 8.08
CA LYS A 77 3.30 6.19 9.53
C LYS A 77 2.05 6.91 10.10
#